data_AF-A0A958GH91-F1
#
_entry.id   AF-A0A958GH91-F1
#
_cell.length_a   1.000
_cell.length_b   1.000
_cell.length_c   1.000
_cell.angle_alpha   90.00
_cell.angle_beta   90.00
_cell.angle_gamma   90.00
#
_symmetry.space_group_name_H-M   'P 1'
#
loop_
_entity.id
_entity.type
_entity.pdbx_description
1 polymer ?
#
loop_
_entity_poly.entity_id
_entity_poly.type
_entity_poly.pdbx_seq_one_letter_code
_entity_poly.pdbx_strand_id
1 'polypeptide(L)'
;MRSFLVALFFVLVSTSPAFAGLPAGDFNFDDKIDAVDIDLLSAVVRSGQYSILYDLNFDLVVDDRDREIWVHDIVGTFFGDANLDGEFNTSDLILTFQIGEYEDDVPLNSGWASGDWNGDGDFNTSDFILAFQDGGFEAGPRK
;
A
#
# COMPACT_ATOMS: atom_id res chain seq x y z
N MET A 1 41.35 -13.46 37.82
CA MET A 1 41.39 -14.62 36.91
C MET A 1 40.07 -15.34 37.11
N ARG A 2 39.10 -15.47 36.19
CA ARG A 2 39.03 -15.57 34.72
C ARG A 2 37.61 -15.04 34.35
N SER A 3 37.40 -14.00 33.54
CA SER A 3 37.37 -13.92 32.06
C SER A 3 36.72 -15.11 31.33
N PHE A 4 35.94 -14.76 30.28
CA PHE A 4 35.33 -15.56 29.20
C PHE A 4 33.89 -16.05 29.47
N LEU A 5 32.89 -15.91 28.60
CA LEU A 5 32.78 -15.40 27.23
C LEU A 5 31.26 -15.21 26.93
N VAL A 6 30.85 -14.04 26.41
CA VAL A 6 29.53 -13.87 25.77
C VAL A 6 29.65 -14.52 24.39
N ALA A 7 28.95 -15.64 24.18
CA ALA A 7 28.91 -16.30 22.88
C ALA A 7 28.00 -15.49 21.94
N LEU A 8 28.64 -14.65 21.15
CA LEU A 8 28.14 -13.94 19.98
C LEU A 8 27.60 -14.97 18.97
N PHE A 9 26.27 -15.09 18.84
CA PHE A 9 25.64 -15.88 17.78
C PHE A 9 25.60 -15.03 16.51
N PHE A 10 26.73 -15.00 15.79
CA PHE A 10 26.81 -14.49 14.42
C PHE A 10 26.07 -15.50 13.53
N VAL A 11 24.79 -15.24 13.26
CA VAL A 11 24.10 -15.91 12.16
C VAL A 11 24.75 -15.37 10.88
N LEU A 12 25.35 -16.26 10.10
CA LEU A 12 25.80 -15.95 8.74
C LEU A 12 24.57 -15.52 7.92
N VAL A 13 24.35 -14.22 7.81
CA VAL A 13 23.59 -13.70 6.68
C VAL A 13 24.50 -13.83 5.48
N SER A 14 24.26 -14.84 4.64
CA SER A 14 24.76 -14.80 3.27
C SER A 14 24.22 -13.51 2.67
N THR A 15 25.11 -12.57 2.38
CA THR A 15 24.81 -11.37 1.61
C THR A 15 24.46 -11.82 0.19
N SER A 16 23.21 -12.24 -0.02
CA SER A 16 22.60 -12.14 -1.34
C SER A 16 22.40 -10.64 -1.58
N PRO A 17 22.96 -10.06 -2.65
CA PRO A 17 22.84 -8.63 -2.93
C PRO A 17 21.40 -8.21 -3.34
N ALA A 18 20.43 -9.12 -3.33
CA ALA A 18 19.09 -8.88 -3.87
C ALA A 18 18.17 -8.01 -2.98
N PHE A 19 18.51 -7.78 -1.71
CA PHE A 19 17.69 -6.95 -0.79
C PHE A 19 18.35 -5.63 -0.39
N ALA A 20 19.53 -5.32 -0.92
CA ALA A 20 20.21 -4.06 -0.64
C ALA A 20 19.73 -2.97 -1.62
N GLY A 21 18.61 -2.32 -1.30
CA GLY A 21 18.22 -1.06 -1.96
C GLY A 21 16.87 -1.00 -2.65
N LEU A 22 15.97 -1.98 -2.46
CA LEU A 22 14.59 -1.85 -2.92
C LEU A 22 13.89 -0.69 -2.19
N PRO A 23 13.12 0.16 -2.89
CA PRO A 23 12.32 1.19 -2.26
C PRO A 23 11.41 0.59 -1.18
N ALA A 24 11.24 1.27 -0.04
CA ALA A 24 10.26 0.85 0.94
C ALA A 24 8.86 0.87 0.28
N GLY A 25 8.06 -0.19 0.46
CA GLY A 25 6.73 -0.29 -0.14
C GLY A 25 6.67 -0.88 -1.56
N ASP A 26 7.80 -1.22 -2.17
CA ASP A 26 7.84 -2.09 -3.37
C ASP A 26 7.72 -3.56 -2.91
N PHE A 27 6.54 -4.14 -3.11
CA PHE A 27 6.20 -5.47 -2.63
C PHE A 27 6.31 -6.55 -3.72
N ASN A 28 6.30 -6.15 -4.99
CA ASN A 28 6.49 -7.07 -6.12
C ASN A 28 7.96 -7.19 -6.57
N PHE A 29 8.84 -6.35 -6.04
CA PHE A 29 10.29 -6.27 -6.30
C PHE A 29 10.63 -5.94 -7.76
N ASP A 30 9.86 -5.05 -8.38
CA ASP A 30 10.08 -4.62 -9.76
C ASP A 30 10.79 -3.25 -9.89
N ASP A 31 11.30 -2.73 -8.76
CA ASP A 31 11.95 -1.43 -8.61
C ASP A 31 11.01 -0.24 -8.89
N LYS A 32 9.68 -0.44 -8.87
CA LYS A 32 8.68 0.63 -8.89
C LYS A 32 7.85 0.58 -7.61
N ILE A 33 7.33 1.75 -7.23
CA ILE A 33 6.26 1.86 -6.25
C ILE A 33 5.03 2.32 -7.03
N ASP A 34 4.11 1.41 -7.30
CA ASP A 34 2.91 1.68 -8.10
C ASP A 34 1.66 0.98 -7.57
N ALA A 35 0.57 1.04 -8.34
CA ALA A 35 -0.73 0.49 -7.94
C ALA A 35 -0.66 -1.01 -7.61
N VAL A 36 0.27 -1.75 -8.23
CA VAL A 36 0.43 -3.20 -7.97
C VAL A 36 0.85 -3.45 -6.52
N ASP A 37 1.65 -2.57 -5.93
CA ASP A 37 2.13 -2.76 -4.57
C ASP A 37 1.02 -2.53 -3.54
N ILE A 38 0.22 -1.47 -3.69
CA ILE A 38 -0.91 -1.23 -2.79
C ILE A 38 -2.02 -2.27 -2.96
N ASP A 39 -2.18 -2.83 -4.17
CA ASP A 39 -3.08 -3.97 -4.40
C ASP A 39 -2.59 -5.22 -3.64
N LEU A 40 -1.27 -5.49 -3.65
CA LEU A 40 -0.66 -6.57 -2.89
C LEU A 40 -0.82 -6.38 -1.38
N LEU A 41 -0.57 -5.17 -0.88
CA LEU A 41 -0.77 -4.85 0.54
C LEU A 41 -2.24 -5.03 0.94
N SER A 42 -3.17 -4.52 0.14
CA SER A 42 -4.62 -4.65 0.40
C SER A 42 -5.05 -6.13 0.41
N ALA A 43 -4.52 -6.96 -0.50
CA ALA A 43 -4.78 -8.39 -0.48
C ALA A 43 -4.26 -9.08 0.79
N VAL A 44 -3.10 -8.69 1.31
CA VAL A 44 -2.55 -9.23 2.57
C VAL A 44 -3.42 -8.81 3.75
N VAL A 45 -3.81 -7.53 3.85
CA VAL A 45 -4.73 -7.02 4.88
C VAL A 45 -6.03 -7.82 4.88
N ARG A 46 -6.68 -7.99 3.71
CA ARG A 46 -7.91 -8.80 3.58
C ARG A 46 -7.74 -10.25 4.01
N SER A 47 -6.58 -10.85 3.73
CA SER A 47 -6.29 -12.24 4.10
C SER A 47 -6.08 -12.44 5.61
N GLY A 48 -5.79 -11.37 6.35
CA GLY A 48 -5.42 -11.41 7.76
C GLY A 48 -4.10 -12.15 8.03
N GLN A 49 -3.29 -12.40 6.99
CA GLN A 49 -1.99 -13.05 7.14
C GLN A 49 -0.94 -12.04 7.56
N TYR A 50 -0.22 -12.35 8.63
CA TYR A 50 0.94 -11.56 9.02
C TYR A 50 2.13 -11.86 8.12
N SER A 51 2.79 -10.81 7.66
CA SER A 51 4.08 -10.86 6.99
C SER A 51 4.87 -9.60 7.32
N ILE A 52 6.10 -9.77 7.80
CA ILE A 52 7.00 -8.66 8.16
C ILE A 52 7.31 -7.73 6.97
N LEU A 53 7.09 -8.20 5.73
CA LEU A 53 7.28 -7.35 4.56
C LEU A 53 6.20 -6.27 4.45
N TYR A 54 4.99 -6.51 4.96
CA TYR A 54 3.83 -5.64 4.82
C TYR A 54 3.49 -4.87 6.11
N ASP A 55 4.09 -5.22 7.25
CA ASP A 55 3.99 -4.52 8.54
C ASP A 55 4.93 -3.30 8.52
N LEU A 56 4.40 -2.16 8.05
CA LEU A 56 5.14 -0.92 7.84
C LEU A 56 5.26 -0.08 9.12
N ASN A 57 4.37 -0.30 10.09
CA ASN A 57 4.38 0.41 11.37
C ASN A 57 5.13 -0.35 12.49
N PHE A 58 5.49 -1.62 12.25
CA PHE A 58 6.16 -2.55 13.15
C PHE A 58 5.38 -2.90 14.44
N ASP A 59 4.05 -2.95 14.37
CA ASP A 59 3.18 -3.29 15.50
C ASP A 59 2.77 -4.77 15.57
N LEU A 60 3.32 -5.59 14.65
CA LEU A 60 3.07 -7.03 14.51
C LEU A 60 1.66 -7.37 13.98
N VAL A 61 0.97 -6.40 13.39
CA VAL A 61 -0.28 -6.55 12.66
C VAL A 61 -0.05 -6.05 11.23
N VAL A 62 -0.81 -6.59 10.26
CA VAL A 62 -0.88 -6.02 8.91
C VAL A 62 -2.32 -5.58 8.69
N ASP A 63 -2.57 -4.27 8.77
CA ASP A 63 -3.91 -3.69 8.70
C ASP A 63 -3.95 -2.35 7.94
N ASP A 64 -5.08 -1.64 8.03
CA ASP A 64 -5.28 -0.36 7.36
C ASP A 64 -4.25 0.70 7.77
N ARG A 65 -3.62 0.57 8.95
CA ARG A 65 -2.57 1.49 9.37
C ARG A 65 -1.33 1.37 8.50
N ASP A 66 -1.04 0.18 7.99
CA ASP A 66 0.04 -0.02 7.02
C ASP A 66 -0.32 0.58 5.66
N ARG A 67 -1.58 0.44 5.23
CA ARG A 67 -2.07 1.09 4.01
C ARG A 67 -1.95 2.62 4.10
N GLU A 68 -2.32 3.21 5.24
CA GLU A 68 -2.12 4.64 5.49
C GLU A 68 -0.65 5.05 5.35
N ILE A 69 0.30 4.29 5.91
CA ILE A 69 1.74 4.58 5.78
C ILE A 69 2.19 4.48 4.33
N TRP A 70 1.74 3.46 3.60
CA TRP A 70 2.10 3.29 2.19
C TRP A 70 1.63 4.49 1.35
N VAL A 71 0.36 4.88 1.49
CA VAL A 71 -0.21 5.98 0.71
C VAL A 71 0.39 7.33 1.12
N HIS A 72 0.46 7.61 2.43
CA HIS A 72 0.78 8.95 2.94
C HIS A 72 2.27 9.22 3.09
N ASP A 73 3.03 8.25 3.61
CA ASP A 73 4.42 8.46 4.00
C ASP A 73 5.37 8.00 2.90
N ILE A 74 5.13 6.81 2.34
CA ILE A 74 5.97 6.21 1.30
C ILE A 74 5.72 6.90 -0.05
N VAL A 75 4.52 6.75 -0.62
CA VAL A 75 4.19 7.39 -1.90
C VAL A 75 4.04 8.89 -1.71
N GLY A 76 3.31 9.31 -0.68
CA GLY A 76 2.99 10.71 -0.51
C GLY A 76 1.91 11.19 -1.46
N THR A 77 0.82 10.43 -1.53
CA THR A 77 -0.39 10.81 -2.24
C THR A 77 -1.61 10.68 -1.32
N PHE A 78 -2.83 10.80 -1.87
CA PHE A 78 -4.10 10.69 -1.18
C PHE A 78 -4.79 9.37 -1.51
N PHE A 79 -5.64 8.90 -0.59
CA PHE A 79 -6.71 7.99 -1.00
C PHE A 79 -7.60 8.73 -2.01
N GLY A 80 -7.82 8.12 -3.17
CA GLY A 80 -8.52 8.77 -4.28
C GLY A 80 -7.66 9.03 -5.52
N ASP A 81 -6.34 9.12 -5.37
CA ASP A 81 -5.41 9.30 -6.50
C ASP A 81 -5.22 7.97 -7.25
N ALA A 82 -6.10 7.70 -8.22
CA ALA A 82 -6.15 6.42 -8.91
C ALA A 82 -4.95 6.20 -9.85
N ASN A 83 -4.30 7.27 -10.31
CA ASN A 83 -3.19 7.19 -11.26
C ASN A 83 -1.80 7.36 -10.61
N LEU A 84 -1.76 7.65 -9.29
CA LEU A 84 -0.57 7.90 -8.48
C LEU A 84 0.27 9.11 -8.97
N ASP A 85 -0.38 10.15 -9.49
CA ASP A 85 0.29 11.40 -9.91
C ASP A 85 0.53 12.41 -8.78
N GLY A 86 0.08 12.07 -7.56
CA GLY A 86 0.25 12.86 -6.34
C GLY A 86 -0.93 13.75 -6.00
N GLU A 87 -1.97 13.77 -6.85
CA GLU A 87 -3.20 14.54 -6.66
C GLU A 87 -4.41 13.62 -6.61
N PHE A 88 -5.40 13.95 -5.78
CA PHE A 88 -6.75 13.39 -5.94
C PHE A 88 -7.63 14.46 -6.57
N ASN A 89 -8.01 14.29 -7.84
CA ASN A 89 -8.81 15.27 -8.57
C ASN A 89 -9.85 14.60 -9.49
N THR A 90 -10.56 15.41 -10.26
CA THR A 90 -11.61 14.93 -11.18
C THR A 90 -11.08 13.93 -12.22
N SER A 91 -9.80 13.97 -12.58
CA SER A 91 -9.19 13.05 -13.56
C SER A 91 -9.16 11.61 -13.04
N ASP A 92 -8.92 11.42 -11.73
CA ASP A 92 -8.96 10.10 -11.09
C ASP A 92 -10.36 9.50 -11.12
N LEU A 93 -11.36 10.32 -10.81
CA LEU A 93 -12.77 9.91 -10.91
C LEU A 93 -13.14 9.51 -12.33
N ILE A 94 -12.68 10.27 -13.33
CA ILE A 94 -12.91 9.93 -14.73
C ILE A 94 -12.22 8.60 -15.08
N LEU A 95 -11.00 8.36 -14.59
CA LEU A 95 -10.27 7.12 -14.83
C LEU A 95 -11.01 5.91 -14.26
N THR A 96 -11.42 5.96 -12.99
CA THR A 96 -12.11 4.83 -12.34
C THR A 96 -13.47 4.56 -12.96
N PHE A 97 -14.27 5.59 -13.27
CA PHE A 97 -15.55 5.41 -13.94
C PHE A 97 -15.44 4.91 -15.39
N GLN A 98 -14.32 5.16 -16.09
CA GLN A 98 -14.07 4.59 -17.41
C GLN A 98 -13.78 3.09 -17.37
N ILE A 99 -13.25 2.59 -16.26
CA ILE A 99 -13.01 1.15 -16.05
C ILE A 99 -14.34 0.43 -15.83
N GLY A 100 -15.28 1.07 -15.12
CA GLY A 100 -16.68 0.63 -15.05
C GLY A 100 -16.99 -0.41 -13.99
N GLU A 101 -16.21 -0.44 -12.91
CA GLU A 101 -16.38 -1.36 -11.77
C GLU A 101 -17.19 -0.74 -10.61
N TYR A 102 -17.57 0.54 -10.70
CA TYR A 102 -18.35 1.20 -9.66
C TYR A 102 -19.72 0.54 -9.46
N GLU A 103 -19.94 -0.03 -8.27
CA GLU A 103 -21.21 -0.68 -7.88
C GLU A 103 -21.70 -1.69 -8.94
N ASP A 104 -20.77 -2.50 -9.47
CA ASP A 104 -21.05 -3.45 -10.58
C ASP A 104 -21.54 -4.84 -10.13
N ASP A 105 -21.63 -5.06 -8.80
CA ASP A 105 -21.98 -6.32 -8.14
C ASP A 105 -21.02 -7.51 -8.45
N VAL A 106 -19.79 -7.24 -8.91
CA VAL A 106 -18.77 -8.27 -9.15
C VAL A 106 -17.75 -8.25 -8.02
N PRO A 107 -17.75 -9.24 -7.12
CA PRO A 107 -16.85 -9.21 -5.97
C PRO A 107 -15.38 -9.41 -6.36
N LEU A 108 -14.49 -8.67 -5.72
CA LEU A 108 -13.03 -8.79 -5.80
C LEU A 108 -12.47 -8.58 -7.20
N ASN A 109 -13.10 -7.73 -8.02
CA ASN A 109 -12.58 -7.35 -9.33
C ASN A 109 -11.87 -6.00 -9.36
N SER A 110 -11.90 -5.22 -8.26
CA SER A 110 -11.27 -3.92 -8.20
C SER A 110 -9.90 -3.93 -7.51
N GLY A 111 -9.07 -2.98 -7.94
CA GLY A 111 -7.81 -2.60 -7.33
C GLY A 111 -7.70 -1.08 -7.26
N TRP A 112 -6.55 -0.56 -6.82
CA TRP A 112 -6.35 0.86 -6.56
C TRP A 112 -6.70 1.75 -7.77
N ALA A 113 -6.20 1.37 -8.95
CA ALA A 113 -6.40 2.12 -10.19
C ALA A 113 -7.85 2.09 -10.71
N SER A 114 -8.65 1.10 -10.27
CA SER A 114 -10.06 1.01 -10.62
C SER A 114 -11.01 1.54 -9.54
N GLY A 115 -10.49 1.84 -8.33
CA GLY A 115 -11.19 2.58 -7.29
C GLY A 115 -11.29 1.88 -5.93
N ASP A 116 -10.67 0.71 -5.73
CA ASP A 116 -10.57 0.00 -4.42
C ASP A 116 -9.62 0.73 -3.46
N TRP A 117 -10.01 1.93 -3.04
CA TRP A 117 -9.20 2.77 -2.17
C TRP A 117 -9.30 2.34 -0.70
N ASN A 118 -10.40 1.70 -0.28
CA ASN A 118 -10.50 1.11 1.05
C ASN A 118 -9.84 -0.27 1.16
N GLY A 119 -9.48 -0.89 0.03
CA GLY A 119 -8.77 -2.17 0.01
C GLY A 119 -9.67 -3.36 0.33
N ASP A 120 -11.00 -3.27 0.17
CA ASP A 120 -11.92 -4.40 0.34
C ASP A 120 -12.10 -5.26 -0.92
N GLY A 121 -11.62 -4.78 -2.07
CA GLY A 121 -11.61 -5.46 -3.36
C GLY A 121 -12.73 -5.06 -4.31
N ASP A 122 -13.61 -4.13 -3.91
CA ASP A 122 -14.77 -3.69 -4.69
C ASP A 122 -14.80 -2.16 -4.78
N PHE A 123 -14.92 -1.57 -5.98
CA PHE A 123 -15.11 -0.13 -6.10
C PHE A 123 -16.57 0.26 -5.82
N ASN A 124 -16.83 0.85 -4.65
CA ASN A 124 -18.18 1.24 -4.25
C ASN A 124 -18.21 2.52 -3.43
N THR A 125 -19.37 2.86 -2.88
CA THR A 125 -19.56 4.08 -2.07
C THR A 125 -18.59 4.19 -0.87
N SER A 126 -18.14 3.08 -0.26
CA SER A 126 -17.21 3.13 0.87
C SER A 126 -15.82 3.64 0.49
N ASP A 127 -15.37 3.44 -0.73
CA ASP A 127 -14.11 4.00 -1.24
C ASP A 127 -14.19 5.52 -1.31
N PHE A 128 -15.31 6.05 -1.79
CA PHE A 128 -15.55 7.49 -1.77
C PHE A 128 -15.56 8.05 -0.36
N ILE A 129 -16.18 7.34 0.60
CA ILE A 129 -16.17 7.78 2.00
C ILE A 129 -14.73 7.92 2.50
N LEU A 130 -13.87 6.92 2.26
CA LEU A 130 -12.47 6.97 2.67
C LEU A 130 -11.71 8.10 1.96
N ALA A 131 -11.78 8.17 0.63
CA ALA A 131 -11.03 9.16 -0.17
C ALA A 131 -11.43 10.61 0.17
N PHE A 132 -12.72 10.89 0.34
CA PHE A 132 -13.17 12.22 0.74
C PHE A 132 -12.89 12.54 2.22
N GLN A 133 -12.79 11.54 3.09
CA GLN A 133 -12.35 11.73 4.48
C GLN A 133 -10.84 12.01 4.58
N ASP A 134 -10.03 11.47 3.66
CA ASP A 134 -8.59 11.78 3.57
C ASP A 134 -8.34 13.26 3.20
N GLY A 135 -9.29 13.89 2.50
CA GLY A 135 -9.37 15.35 2.33
C GLY A 135 -8.52 15.93 1.20
N GLY A 136 -8.04 15.10 0.28
CA GLY A 136 -7.18 15.51 -0.84
C GLY A 136 -7.89 16.06 -2.09
N PHE A 137 -9.22 15.93 -2.17
CA PHE A 137 -9.95 16.22 -3.41
C PHE A 137 -9.79 17.68 -3.87
N GLU A 138 -9.21 17.87 -5.05
CA GLU A 138 -8.91 19.18 -5.66
C GLU A 138 -8.04 20.08 -4.77
N ALA A 139 -7.25 19.49 -3.85
CA ALA A 139 -6.32 20.21 -2.98
C ALA A 139 -4.95 20.49 -3.64
N GLY A 140 -4.69 19.88 -4.81
CA GLY A 140 -3.39 19.86 -5.47
C GLY A 140 -2.46 18.77 -4.94
N PRO A 141 -1.17 18.79 -5.33
CA PRO A 141 -0.22 17.74 -4.93
C PRO A 141 -0.03 17.66 -3.43
N ARG A 142 0.04 16.43 -2.89
CA ARG A 142 0.38 16.22 -1.48
C ARG A 142 1.85 16.54 -1.16
N LYS A 143 2.75 16.38 -2.15
CA LYS A 143 4.19 16.63 -2.03
C LYS A 143 4.72 17.48 -3.18
#